data_AF-A0A962BDW4-F1
#
_entry.id   AF-A0A962BDW4-F1
#
_cell.length_a   1.000
_cell.length_b   1.000
_cell.length_c   1.000
_cell.angle_alpha   90.00
_cell.angle_beta   90.00
_cell.angle_gamma   90.00
#
_symmetry.space_group_name_H-M   'P 1'
#
loop_
_entity.id
_entity.type
_entity.pdbx_description
1 polymer ?
#
loop_
_entity_poly.entity_id
_entity_poly.type
_entity_poly.pdbx_seq_one_letter_code
_entity_poly.pdbx_strand_id
1 'polypeptide(L)'
;MNKFLRPLAYGLNGLLIAGGLVLVTQAYGWMEVALAIFLIIVPLVSLAAVYTGPDREERHLQRQLNKARMRREIREIIGKASQNG
;
A
#
# COMPACT_ATOMS: atom_id res chain seq x y z
N MET A 1 -0.30 -5.24 -3.73
CA MET A 1 -0.08 -5.37 -2.27
C MET A 1 -1.04 -6.41 -1.69
N ASN A 2 -0.53 -7.51 -1.14
CA ASN A 2 -1.34 -8.63 -0.64
C ASN A 2 -2.34 -8.19 0.43
N LYS A 3 -3.51 -8.86 0.50
CA LYS A 3 -4.54 -8.61 1.52
C LYS A 3 -3.99 -8.68 2.96
N PHE A 4 -2.91 -9.41 3.19
CA PHE A 4 -2.23 -9.54 4.48
C PHE A 4 -1.25 -8.40 4.82
N LEU A 5 -0.66 -7.76 3.81
CA LEU A 5 0.35 -6.71 4.05
C LEU A 5 -0.27 -5.39 4.50
N ARG A 6 -1.48 -5.08 4.03
CA ARG A 6 -2.22 -3.88 4.43
C ARG A 6 -2.55 -3.84 5.93
N PRO A 7 -3.25 -4.82 6.51
CA PRO A 7 -3.57 -4.80 7.94
C PRO A 7 -2.31 -4.83 8.81
N LEU A 8 -1.26 -5.52 8.38
CA LEU A 8 0.02 -5.55 9.09
C LEU A 8 0.71 -4.17 9.06
N ALA A 9 0.70 -3.48 7.92
CA ALA A 9 1.21 -2.11 7.80
C ALA A 9 0.41 -1.12 8.65
N TYR A 10 -0.93 -1.26 8.69
CA TYR A 10 -1.77 -0.43 9.57
C TYR A 10 -1.48 -0.70 11.05
N GLY A 11 -1.35 -1.97 11.44
CA GLY A 11 -1.07 -2.38 12.81
C GLY A 11 0.29 -1.88 13.30
N LEU A 12 1.36 -2.10 12.52
CA LEU A 12 2.72 -1.67 12.89
C LEU A 12 2.83 -0.14 12.95
N ASN A 13 2.30 0.58 11.95
CA ASN A 13 2.33 2.05 11.99
C ASN A 13 1.49 2.60 13.14
N GLY A 14 0.33 2.00 13.42
CA GLY A 14 -0.51 2.37 14.57
C GLY A 14 0.23 2.19 15.90
N LEU A 15 0.97 1.10 16.06
CA LEU A 15 1.78 0.83 17.25
C LEU A 15 2.92 1.84 17.40
N LEU A 16 3.59 2.21 16.30
CA LEU A 16 4.64 3.23 16.30
C LEU A 16 4.10 4.63 16.66
N ILE A 17 2.94 5.00 16.13
CA ILE A 17 2.28 6.27 16.48
C ILE A 17 1.88 6.27 17.96
N ALA A 18 1.27 5.18 18.44
CA ALA A 18 0.91 5.06 19.86
C ALA A 18 2.14 5.15 20.77
N GLY A 19 3.24 4.47 20.42
CA GLY A 19 4.50 4.57 21.15
C GLY A 19 5.08 5.99 21.14
N GLY A 20 5.07 6.67 20.00
CA GLY A 20 5.49 8.06 19.88
C GLY A 20 4.64 9.00 20.75
N LEU A 21 3.32 8.80 20.81
CA LEU A 21 2.44 9.59 21.67
C LEU A 21 2.74 9.38 23.16
N VAL A 22 3.07 8.15 23.58
CA VAL A 22 3.52 7.89 24.96
C VAL A 22 4.85 8.59 25.24
N LEU A 23 5.78 8.63 24.29
CA LEU A 23 7.03 9.38 24.45
C LEU A 23 6.78 10.88 24.58
N VAL A 24 5.82 11.44 23.85
CA VAL A 24 5.43 12.85 23.99
C VAL A 24 4.89 13.16 25.40
N THR A 25 4.12 12.25 26.01
CA THR A 25 3.57 12.48 27.36
C THR A 25 4.62 12.32 28.46
N GLN A 26 5.71 11.60 28.20
CA GLN A 26 6.81 11.38 29.14
C GLN A 26 7.99 12.35 28.92
N ALA A 27 7.97 13.14 27.85
CA ALA A 27 9.02 14.09 27.54
C ALA A 27 9.02 15.27 28.53
N TYR A 28 10.19 15.54 29.12
CA TYR A 28 10.37 16.61 30.10
C TYR A 28 10.91 17.89 29.44
N GLY A 29 11.49 17.79 28.23
CA GLY A 29 12.06 18.90 27.48
C GLY A 29 11.40 19.15 26.13
N TRP A 30 11.37 20.41 25.70
CA TRP A 30 10.86 20.81 24.37
C TRP A 30 11.57 20.10 23.21
N MET A 31 12.87 19.81 23.36
CA MET A 31 13.65 19.08 22.37
C MET A 31 13.26 17.59 22.29
N GLU A 32 12.92 16.97 23.43
CA GLU A 32 12.45 15.58 23.48
C GLU A 32 11.06 15.46 22.84
N VAL A 33 10.18 16.42 23.10
CA VAL A 33 8.87 16.52 22.44
C VAL A 33 9.04 16.66 20.92
N ALA A 34 9.95 17.53 20.46
CA ALA A 34 10.20 17.72 19.04
C ALA A 34 10.71 16.43 18.37
N LEU A 35 11.62 15.69 19.02
CA LEU A 35 12.11 14.40 18.54
C LEU A 35 11.01 13.34 18.50
N ALA A 36 10.17 13.27 19.53
CA ALA A 36 9.05 12.35 19.59
C ALA A 36 8.01 12.64 18.50
N ILE A 37 7.72 13.92 18.22
CA ILE A 37 6.86 14.33 17.09
C ILE A 37 7.50 13.92 15.76
N PHE A 38 8.80 14.15 15.58
CA PHE A 38 9.50 13.78 14.34
C PHE A 38 9.44 12.27 14.08
N LEU A 39 9.52 11.45 15.14
CA LEU A 39 9.36 10.01 15.07
C LEU A 39 7.96 9.59 14.60
N ILE A 40 6.91 10.35 14.97
CA ILE A 40 5.52 10.08 14.57
C ILE A 40 5.26 10.45 13.09
N ILE A 41 5.99 11.42 12.53
CA ILE A 41 5.80 11.85 11.13
C ILE A 41 6.08 10.70 10.15
N VAL A 42 7.13 9.90 10.39
CA VAL A 42 7.52 8.79 9.50
C VAL A 42 6.40 7.75 9.31
N PRO A 43 5.79 7.17 10.37
CA PRO A 43 4.68 6.23 10.20
C PRO A 43 3.42 6.89 9.63
N LEU A 44 3.19 8.19 9.86
CA LEU A 44 2.09 8.92 9.23
C LEU A 44 2.27 9.02 7.70
N VAL A 45 3.47 9.33 7.23
CA VAL A 45 3.80 9.36 5.79
C VAL A 45 3.70 7.94 5.20
N SER A 46 4.16 6.92 5.93
CA SER A 46 4.01 5.52 5.51
C SER A 46 2.53 5.13 5.33
N LEU A 47 1.66 5.51 6.28
CA LEU A 47 0.22 5.27 6.18
C LEU A 47 -0.41 5.99 4.98
N ALA A 48 0.00 7.23 4.73
CA ALA A 48 -0.46 7.99 3.58
C ALA A 48 -0.10 7.27 2.27
N ALA A 49 1.13 6.77 2.14
CA ALA A 49 1.58 6.00 0.99
C ALA A 49 0.81 4.67 0.80
N VAL A 50 0.53 3.95 1.90
CA VAL A 50 -0.29 2.73 1.85
C VAL A 50 -1.71 3.03 1.40
N TYR A 51 -2.27 4.18 1.80
CA TYR A 51 -3.61 4.62 1.44
C TYR A 51 -3.73 5.07 -0.03
N THR A 52 -2.78 5.86 -0.55
CA THR A 52 -2.77 6.29 -1.96
C THR A 52 -2.59 5.14 -2.94
N GLY A 53 -2.11 3.98 -2.45
CA GLY A 53 -2.07 2.74 -3.19
C GLY A 53 -0.94 2.70 -4.23
N PRO A 54 -0.94 1.71 -5.14
CA PRO A 54 0.18 1.45 -6.03
C PRO A 54 0.50 2.65 -6.92
N ASP A 55 1.78 2.81 -7.22
CA ASP A 55 2.29 3.91 -8.03
C ASP A 55 1.71 3.92 -9.45
N ARG A 56 1.81 5.07 -10.12
CA ARG A 56 1.32 5.22 -11.50
C ARG A 56 1.89 4.17 -12.44
N GLU A 57 3.16 3.82 -12.27
CA GLU A 57 3.82 2.78 -13.07
C GLU A 57 3.25 1.39 -12.80
N GLU A 58 3.02 1.04 -11.54
CA GLU A 58 2.47 -0.24 -11.15
C GLU A 58 1.01 -0.40 -11.65
N ARG A 59 0.23 0.70 -11.64
CA ARG A 59 -1.11 0.73 -12.28
C ARG A 59 -1.01 0.56 -13.80
N HIS A 60 -0.01 1.15 -14.43
CA HIS A 60 0.19 1.04 -15.87
C HIS A 60 0.54 -0.39 -16.28
N LEU A 61 1.47 -1.03 -15.56
CA LEU A 61 1.84 -2.43 -15.74
C LEU A 61 0.66 -3.37 -15.53
N GLN A 62 -0.16 -3.17 -14.48
CA GLN A 62 -1.36 -3.96 -14.26
C GLN A 62 -2.37 -3.85 -15.40
N ARG A 63 -2.56 -2.65 -15.95
CA ARG A 63 -3.42 -2.44 -17.13
C ARG A 63 -2.90 -3.17 -18.36
N GLN A 64 -1.59 -3.14 -18.60
CA GLN A 64 -0.99 -3.86 -19.72
C GLN A 64 -1.15 -5.39 -19.56
N LEU A 65 -0.88 -5.92 -18.36
CA LEU A 65 -1.08 -7.34 -18.04
C LEU A 65 -2.53 -7.77 -18.25
N ASN A 66 -3.50 -7.00 -17.74
CA ASN A 66 -4.92 -7.30 -17.94
C ASN A 66 -5.32 -7.25 -19.42
N LYS A 67 -4.81 -6.27 -20.17
CA LYS A 67 -5.07 -6.17 -21.62
C LYS A 67 -4.48 -7.37 -22.39
N ALA A 68 -3.27 -7.81 -22.03
CA ALA A 68 -2.65 -8.99 -22.62
C ALA A 68 -3.43 -10.26 -22.29
N ARG A 69 -3.93 -10.41 -21.05
CA ARG A 69 -4.74 -11.55 -20.62
C ARG A 69 -6.07 -11.63 -21.37
N MET A 70 -6.83 -10.53 -21.44
CA MET A 70 -8.08 -10.45 -22.20
C MET A 70 -7.86 -10.77 -23.68
N ARG A 71 -6.76 -10.31 -24.29
CA ARG A 71 -6.43 -10.64 -25.69
C ARG A 71 -6.10 -12.11 -25.92
N ARG A 72 -5.63 -12.84 -24.91
CA ARG A 72 -5.43 -14.29 -25.00
C ARG A 72 -6.76 -15.02 -24.86
N GLU A 73 -7.57 -14.66 -23.87
CA GLU A 73 -8.89 -15.25 -23.64
C GLU A 73 -9.81 -15.09 -24.87
N ILE A 74 -9.86 -13.91 -25.48
CA ILE A 74 -10.63 -13.68 -26.72
C ILE A 74 -10.15 -14.60 -27.85
N ARG A 75 -8.82 -14.79 -27.98
CA ARG A 75 -8.24 -15.63 -29.03
C ARG A 75 -8.57 -17.10 -28.83
N GLU A 76 -8.55 -17.57 -27.59
CA GLU A 76 -8.97 -18.92 -27.23
C GLU A 76 -10.46 -19.15 -27.50
N ILE A 77 -11.31 -18.18 -27.16
CA ILE A 77 -12.77 -18.27 -27.41
C ILE A 77 -13.05 -18.33 -28.92
N ILE A 78 -12.43 -17.46 -29.72
CA ILE A 78 -12.59 -17.44 -31.18
C ILE A 78 -12.06 -18.75 -31.79
N GLY A 79 -10.90 -19.24 -31.34
CA GLY A 79 -10.34 -20.51 -31.80
C GLY A 79 -11.25 -21.70 -31.51
N LYS A 80 -11.87 -21.75 -30.33
CA LYS A 80 -12.85 -22.79 -29.97
C LYS A 80 -14.15 -22.67 -30.77
N ALA A 81 -14.64 -21.46 -31.01
CA ALA A 81 -15.83 -21.24 -31.82
C ALA A 81 -15.62 -21.69 -33.28
N SER A 82 -14.42 -21.49 -33.83
CA SER A 82 -14.06 -21.91 -35.19
C SER A 82 -13.84 -23.42 -35.35
N GLN A 83 -13.70 -24.20 -34.27
CA GLN A 83 -13.59 -25.66 -34.32
C GLN A 83 -14.94 -26.38 -34.17
N ASN A 84 -15.98 -25.66 -33.74
CA ASN A 84 -17.31 -26.21 -33.46
C ASN A 84 -18.38 -25.82 -34.50
N GLY A 85 -18.00 -25.14 -35.58
CA GLY A 85 -18.87 -24.81 -36.72
C GLY A 85 -18.33 -25.42 -37.99
#